data_AF-J9T3C2-F1
#
_entry.id   AF-J9T3C2-F1
#
_cell.length_a   1.000
_cell.length_b   1.000
_cell.length_c   1.000
_cell.angle_alpha   90.00
_cell.angle_beta   90.00
_cell.angle_gamma   90.00
#
_symmetry.space_group_name_H-M   'P 1'
#
loop_
_entity.id
_entity.type
_entity.pdbx_description
1 polymer ?
#
loop_
_entity_poly.entity_id
_entity_poly.type
_entity_poly.pdbx_seq_one_letter_code
_entity_poly.pdbx_strand_id
1 'polypeptide(L)'
;YWHYHDHALGSDHGTEGIAKGLYGALVVRREGDLLPDRQFTIVFNDMTINNKVAPDLPVLVADLGERVEFIAIGHGSNFHTFHLHAHRWADNRTGYLMGPDDRSRIIDNRDLNPGDSFGFQVIAGDGVGPGAWMYHCHVQSH
;
A
#
# COMPACT_ATOMS: atom_id res chain seq x y z
N TYR A 1 -5.43 -0.49 8.90
CA TYR A 1 -4.52 0.57 8.46
C TYR A 1 -5.35 1.81 8.24
N TRP A 2 -4.78 2.97 8.54
CA TRP A 2 -5.45 4.26 8.41
C TRP A 2 -4.49 5.25 7.75
N HIS A 3 -5.01 6.42 7.40
CA HIS A 3 -4.23 7.55 6.92
C HIS A 3 -4.68 8.83 7.59
N TYR A 4 -3.82 9.85 7.56
CA TYR A 4 -4.14 11.23 7.94
C TYR A 4 -3.79 12.13 6.75
N HIS A 5 -4.50 13.24 6.62
CA HIS A 5 -4.25 14.23 5.57
C HIS A 5 -4.75 15.62 5.97
N ASP A 6 -4.30 16.64 5.24
CA ASP A 6 -4.84 17.99 5.32
C ASP A 6 -6.31 18.03 4.89
N HIS A 7 -7.09 18.93 5.51
CA HIS A 7 -8.51 19.11 5.23
C HIS A 7 -8.90 20.60 5.08
N ALA A 8 -7.93 21.50 4.94
CA ALA A 8 -8.19 22.94 4.95
C ALA A 8 -7.44 23.74 3.88
N LEU A 9 -6.40 23.18 3.24
CA LEU A 9 -5.66 23.89 2.20
C LEU A 9 -6.39 23.80 0.85
N GLY A 10 -6.69 24.97 0.29
CA GLY A 10 -7.29 25.15 -1.04
C GLY A 10 -8.79 24.86 -1.14
N SER A 11 -9.37 24.08 -0.22
CA SER A 11 -10.81 23.83 -0.13
C SER A 11 -11.21 23.33 1.27
N ASP A 12 -12.50 23.30 1.55
CA ASP A 12 -13.08 22.68 2.77
C ASP A 12 -12.87 21.14 2.81
N HIS A 13 -12.23 20.58 1.79
CA HIS A 13 -11.88 19.15 1.67
C HIS A 13 -10.36 18.92 1.51
N GLY A 14 -9.52 19.95 1.71
CA GLY A 14 -8.06 19.83 1.67
C GLY A 14 -7.47 19.43 0.31
N THR A 15 -8.18 19.70 -0.79
CA THR A 15 -7.80 19.23 -2.14
C THR A 15 -6.38 19.64 -2.53
N GLU A 16 -6.00 20.90 -2.26
CA GLU A 16 -4.66 21.40 -2.57
C GLU A 16 -3.61 20.83 -1.62
N GLY A 17 -3.96 20.60 -0.36
CA GLY A 17 -3.07 19.97 0.62
C GLY A 17 -2.71 18.54 0.23
N ILE A 18 -3.70 17.72 -0.09
CA ILE A 18 -3.52 16.35 -0.58
C ILE A 18 -2.69 16.34 -1.86
N ALA A 19 -3.04 17.19 -2.84
CA ALA A 19 -2.32 17.28 -4.12
C ALA A 19 -0.83 17.63 -3.91
N LYS A 20 -0.49 18.40 -2.87
CA LYS A 20 0.89 18.79 -2.53
C LYS A 20 1.61 17.83 -1.58
N GLY A 21 1.00 16.72 -1.18
CA GLY A 21 1.67 15.71 -0.36
C GLY A 21 1.41 15.80 1.14
N LEU A 22 0.41 16.56 1.59
CA LEU A 22 0.02 16.62 3.01
C LEU A 22 -0.84 15.40 3.38
N TYR A 23 -0.23 14.21 3.35
CA TYR A 23 -0.83 12.95 3.75
C TYR A 23 0.21 12.06 4.46
N GLY A 24 -0.25 11.03 5.16
CA GLY A 24 0.63 10.02 5.73
C GLY A 24 -0.11 8.82 6.30
N ALA A 25 0.65 7.76 6.56
CA ALA A 25 0.12 6.53 7.13
C ALA A 25 -0.05 6.60 8.65
N LEU A 26 -1.12 5.97 9.15
CA LEU A 26 -1.35 5.72 10.56
C LEU A 26 -1.61 4.23 10.81
N VAL A 27 -0.73 3.59 11.57
CA VAL A 27 -0.84 2.17 11.92
C VAL A 27 -1.22 2.03 13.39
N VAL A 28 -2.43 1.54 13.64
CA VAL A 28 -2.91 1.18 14.98
C VAL A 28 -2.87 -0.34 15.11
N ARG A 29 -2.01 -0.85 15.99
CA ARG A 29 -1.78 -2.29 16.18
C ARG A 29 -2.61 -2.83 17.34
N ARG A 30 -3.05 -4.08 17.22
CA ARG A 30 -3.57 -4.86 18.34
C ARG A 30 -2.40 -5.53 19.05
N GLU A 31 -2.53 -5.73 20.37
CA GLU A 31 -1.60 -6.59 21.10
C GLU A 31 -1.49 -7.97 20.42
N GLY A 32 -0.25 -8.45 20.24
CA GLY A 32 0.05 -9.69 19.55
C GLY A 32 0.13 -9.61 18.01
N ASP A 33 -0.12 -8.45 17.40
CA ASP A 33 0.14 -8.27 15.97
C ASP A 33 1.65 -8.43 15.67
N LEU A 34 1.95 -9.13 14.57
CA LEU A 34 3.33 -9.28 14.12
C LEU A 34 3.90 -7.92 13.69
N LEU A 35 5.16 -7.67 14.08
CA LEU A 35 5.89 -6.48 13.68
C LEU A 35 6.74 -6.76 12.44
N PRO A 36 6.84 -5.82 11.49
CA PRO A 36 7.67 -6.00 10.32
C PRO A 36 9.14 -5.60 10.56
N ASP A 37 10.03 -6.15 9.74
CA ASP A 37 11.44 -5.73 9.66
C ASP A 37 11.58 -4.46 8.81
N ARG A 38 10.74 -4.33 7.76
CA ARG A 38 10.66 -3.17 6.87
C ARG A 38 9.23 -2.69 6.72
N GLN A 39 9.04 -1.39 6.62
CA GLN A 39 7.72 -0.79 6.39
C GLN A 39 7.79 0.22 5.24
N PHE A 40 6.87 0.10 4.29
CA PHE A 40 6.74 1.00 3.15
C PHE A 40 5.36 1.61 3.08
N THR A 41 5.30 2.92 2.87
CA THR A 41 4.06 3.63 2.53
C THR A 41 4.06 3.96 1.05
N ILE A 42 2.99 3.54 0.37
CA ILE A 42 2.76 3.75 -1.06
C ILE A 42 1.43 4.48 -1.19
N VAL A 43 1.48 5.71 -1.68
CA VAL A 43 0.31 6.56 -1.89
C VAL A 43 0.12 6.75 -3.38
N PHE A 44 -0.98 6.24 -3.93
CA PHE A 44 -1.42 6.61 -5.27
C PHE A 44 -2.22 7.90 -5.13
N ASN A 45 -1.61 9.02 -5.55
CA ASN A 45 -2.20 10.35 -5.49
C ASN A 45 -2.35 10.86 -6.91
N ASP A 46 -3.59 10.84 -7.43
CA ASP A 46 -3.85 10.98 -8.87
C ASP A 46 -2.91 10.06 -9.67
N MET A 47 -2.20 10.60 -10.67
CA MET A 47 -1.30 9.83 -11.55
C MET A 47 0.13 9.68 -11.00
N THR A 48 0.31 9.82 -9.69
CA THR A 48 1.63 9.78 -9.04
C THR A 48 1.69 8.74 -7.95
N ILE A 49 2.90 8.26 -7.66
CA ILE A 49 3.19 7.43 -6.49
C ILE A 49 4.04 8.26 -5.53
N ASN A 50 3.54 8.51 -4.32
CA ASN A 50 4.19 9.38 -3.33
C ASN A 50 4.58 10.75 -3.93
N ASN A 51 3.71 11.32 -4.78
CA ASN A 51 3.96 12.56 -5.53
C ASN A 51 5.17 12.53 -6.48
N LYS A 52 5.60 11.32 -6.88
CA LYS A 52 6.63 11.10 -7.89
C LYS A 52 6.06 10.40 -9.12
N VAL A 53 6.75 10.57 -10.23
CA VAL A 53 6.47 9.90 -11.51
C VAL A 53 7.72 9.17 -11.97
N ALA A 54 7.58 8.24 -12.91
CA ALA A 54 8.74 7.59 -13.52
C ALA A 54 9.66 8.63 -14.20
N PRO A 55 11.00 8.48 -14.10
CA PRO A 55 11.73 7.35 -13.53
C PRO A 55 12.01 7.46 -12.02
N ASP A 56 11.55 8.50 -11.33
CA ASP A 56 11.93 8.83 -9.95
C ASP A 56 11.10 8.09 -8.87
N LEU A 57 10.39 7.03 -9.27
CA LEU A 57 9.58 6.22 -8.37
C LEU A 57 10.45 5.59 -7.27
N PRO A 58 9.92 5.43 -6.04
CA PRO A 58 10.70 4.86 -4.96
C PRO A 58 11.00 3.38 -5.23
N VAL A 59 12.29 3.02 -5.17
CA VAL A 59 12.74 1.63 -5.14
C VAL A 59 12.61 1.13 -3.70
N LEU A 60 11.79 0.12 -3.50
CA LEU A 60 11.59 -0.52 -2.20
C LEU A 60 12.53 -1.72 -2.11
N VAL A 61 13.32 -1.79 -1.03
CA VAL A 61 14.39 -2.80 -0.89
C VAL A 61 14.19 -3.57 0.40
N ALA A 62 14.19 -4.90 0.29
CA ALA A 62 14.17 -5.83 1.40
C ALA A 62 15.10 -7.00 1.11
N ASP A 63 15.69 -7.57 2.15
CA ASP A 63 16.45 -8.80 2.05
C ASP A 63 15.51 -10.01 1.95
N LEU A 64 15.96 -11.06 1.24
CA LEU A 64 15.18 -12.30 1.11
C LEU A 64 14.82 -12.86 2.49
N GLY A 65 13.52 -13.09 2.73
CA GLY A 65 13.01 -13.59 4.00
C GLY A 65 12.63 -12.54 5.04
N GLU A 66 12.93 -11.25 4.83
CA GLU A 66 12.45 -10.18 5.72
C GLU A 66 10.91 -10.11 5.69
N ARG A 67 10.30 -9.82 6.84
CA ARG A 67 8.88 -9.49 6.94
C ARG A 67 8.69 -8.03 6.56
N VAL A 68 8.02 -7.81 5.44
CA VAL A 68 7.81 -6.48 4.87
C VAL A 68 6.36 -6.08 5.01
N GLU A 69 6.10 -4.92 5.61
CA GLU A 69 4.78 -4.31 5.69
C GLU A 69 4.60 -3.24 4.62
N PHE A 70 3.50 -3.34 3.88
CA PHE A 70 3.07 -2.34 2.91
C PHE A 70 1.83 -1.63 3.43
N ILE A 71 1.81 -0.31 3.30
CA ILE A 71 0.68 0.55 3.62
C ILE A 71 0.30 1.28 2.34
N ALA A 72 -0.83 0.91 1.76
CA ALA A 72 -1.33 1.46 0.51
C ALA A 72 -2.43 2.50 0.82
N ILE A 73 -2.33 3.70 0.24
CA ILE A 73 -3.29 4.80 0.42
C ILE A 73 -3.67 5.36 -0.96
N GLY A 74 -4.96 5.59 -1.19
CA GLY A 74 -5.46 6.22 -2.41
C GLY A 74 -5.92 7.65 -2.14
N HIS A 75 -5.52 8.59 -2.99
CA HIS A 75 -5.86 10.01 -2.92
C HIS A 75 -6.04 10.60 -4.33
N GLY A 76 -6.60 11.81 -4.38
CA GLY A 76 -6.88 12.51 -5.64
C GLY A 76 -8.28 12.23 -6.16
N SER A 77 -8.43 12.19 -7.48
CA SER A 77 -9.72 12.03 -8.18
C SER A 77 -9.78 10.76 -9.04
N ASN A 78 -8.69 10.01 -9.11
CA ASN A 78 -8.57 8.84 -9.98
C ASN A 78 -8.75 7.54 -9.20
N PHE A 79 -9.37 6.54 -9.84
CA PHE A 79 -9.48 5.18 -9.29
C PHE A 79 -8.24 4.37 -9.64
N HIS A 80 -7.87 3.41 -8.81
CA HIS A 80 -6.70 2.57 -9.06
C HIS A 80 -6.90 1.13 -8.59
N THR A 81 -6.06 0.25 -9.09
CA THR A 81 -5.84 -1.10 -8.57
C THR A 81 -4.36 -1.26 -8.21
N PHE A 82 -4.05 -1.48 -6.94
CA PHE A 82 -2.69 -1.75 -6.47
C PHE A 82 -2.35 -3.22 -6.69
N HIS A 83 -1.26 -3.49 -7.43
CA HIS A 83 -0.75 -4.83 -7.69
C HIS A 83 0.71 -4.96 -7.28
N LEU A 84 1.07 -6.12 -6.73
CA LEU A 84 2.44 -6.49 -6.37
C LEU A 84 2.81 -7.83 -7.01
N HIS A 85 3.84 -7.84 -7.85
CA HIS A 85 4.30 -9.04 -8.53
C HIS A 85 4.82 -10.08 -7.53
N ALA A 86 4.56 -11.35 -7.83
CA ALA A 86 5.09 -12.54 -7.16
C ALA A 86 4.75 -12.69 -5.66
N HIS A 87 4.03 -11.74 -5.07
CA HIS A 87 3.60 -11.76 -3.68
C HIS A 87 2.07 -11.69 -3.63
N ARG A 88 1.51 -12.17 -2.52
CA ARG A 88 0.07 -12.19 -2.27
C ARG A 88 -0.20 -12.00 -0.79
N TRP A 89 -1.38 -11.55 -0.45
CA TRP A 89 -1.81 -11.33 0.94
C TRP A 89 -3.27 -11.71 1.13
N ALA A 90 -3.67 -11.93 2.38
CA ALA A 90 -5.07 -12.12 2.74
C ALA A 90 -5.81 -10.77 2.73
N ASP A 91 -6.98 -10.71 2.10
CA ASP A 91 -7.86 -9.55 2.05
C ASP A 91 -8.60 -9.34 3.39
N ASN A 92 -7.83 -9.02 4.42
CA ASN A 92 -8.31 -8.78 5.78
C ASN A 92 -7.50 -7.65 6.44
N ARG A 93 -7.66 -7.47 7.75
CA ARG A 93 -7.02 -6.38 8.51
C ARG A 93 -5.48 -6.40 8.46
N THR A 94 -4.85 -7.57 8.43
CA THR A 94 -3.40 -7.73 8.64
C THR A 94 -2.64 -8.20 7.41
N GLY A 95 -3.32 -8.74 6.40
CA GLY A 95 -2.67 -9.28 5.21
C GLY A 95 -2.24 -10.75 5.33
N TYR A 96 -2.46 -11.38 6.49
CA TYR A 96 -2.18 -12.81 6.70
C TYR A 96 -3.43 -13.49 7.26
N LEU A 97 -3.60 -14.78 6.95
CA LEU A 97 -4.68 -15.58 7.50
C LEU A 97 -4.47 -15.77 9.01
N MET A 98 -5.51 -15.57 9.81
CA MET A 98 -5.45 -15.73 11.27
C MET A 98 -5.38 -17.20 11.71
N GLY A 99 -5.65 -18.13 10.81
CA GLY A 99 -5.68 -19.56 11.04
C GLY A 99 -6.41 -20.32 9.92
N PRO A 100 -6.57 -21.64 10.03
CA PRO A 100 -7.19 -22.47 8.99
C PRO A 100 -8.66 -22.17 8.74
N ASP A 101 -9.35 -21.56 9.70
CA ASP A 101 -10.77 -21.19 9.60
C ASP A 101 -11.01 -19.82 8.96
N ASP A 102 -9.95 -19.03 8.74
CA ASP A 102 -10.06 -17.72 8.08
C ASP A 102 -10.40 -17.90 6.59
N ARG A 103 -11.53 -17.33 6.18
CA ARG A 103 -12.07 -17.43 4.81
C ARG A 103 -11.73 -16.23 3.92
N SER A 104 -10.85 -15.34 4.40
CA SER A 104 -10.42 -14.17 3.63
C SER A 104 -9.81 -14.59 2.29
N ARG A 105 -10.15 -13.86 1.23
CA ARG A 105 -9.58 -14.13 -0.11
C ARG A 105 -8.08 -13.88 -0.08
N ILE A 106 -7.31 -14.70 -0.78
CA ILE A 106 -5.90 -14.43 -1.04
C ILE A 106 -5.80 -13.70 -2.37
N ILE A 107 -5.22 -12.51 -2.35
CA ILE A 107 -5.17 -11.58 -3.49
C ILE A 107 -3.75 -11.04 -3.69
N ASP A 108 -3.46 -10.60 -4.90
CA ASP A 108 -2.25 -9.86 -5.28
C ASP A 108 -2.58 -8.51 -5.92
N ASN A 109 -3.87 -8.21 -6.10
CA ASN A 109 -4.41 -6.99 -6.68
C ASN A 109 -5.65 -6.53 -5.90
N ARG A 110 -5.73 -5.23 -5.58
CA ARG A 110 -6.86 -4.65 -4.85
C ARG A 110 -7.14 -3.22 -5.29
N ASP A 111 -8.40 -2.83 -5.34
CA ASP A 111 -8.79 -1.44 -5.54
C ASP A 111 -8.16 -0.51 -4.48
N LEU A 112 -7.72 0.67 -4.91
CA LEU A 112 -7.13 1.71 -4.08
C LEU A 112 -7.62 3.08 -4.57
N ASN A 113 -8.82 3.46 -4.16
CA ASN A 113 -9.48 4.68 -4.62
C ASN A 113 -9.28 5.85 -3.65
N PRO A 114 -9.69 7.08 -4.00
CA PRO A 114 -9.54 8.23 -3.13
C PRO A 114 -10.21 8.03 -1.77
N GLY A 115 -9.42 8.15 -0.70
CA GLY A 115 -9.85 7.93 0.68
C GLY A 115 -9.64 6.50 1.19
N ASP A 116 -9.33 5.53 0.31
CA ASP A 116 -9.05 4.16 0.72
C ASP A 116 -7.68 4.05 1.39
N SER A 117 -7.60 3.16 2.39
CA SER A 117 -6.31 2.63 2.83
C SER A 117 -6.43 1.17 3.24
N PHE A 118 -5.38 0.42 2.96
CA PHE A 118 -5.19 -0.92 3.47
C PHE A 118 -3.71 -1.18 3.69
N GLY A 119 -3.40 -2.31 4.30
CA GLY A 119 -2.02 -2.74 4.44
C GLY A 119 -1.96 -4.22 4.69
N PHE A 120 -0.77 -4.75 4.51
CA PHE A 120 -0.52 -6.18 4.57
C PHE A 120 0.97 -6.42 4.84
N GLN A 121 1.28 -7.62 5.30
CA GLN A 121 2.65 -8.08 5.42
C GLN A 121 2.91 -9.27 4.50
N VAL A 122 4.11 -9.33 3.95
CA VAL A 122 4.63 -10.47 3.18
C VAL A 122 5.97 -10.90 3.74
N ILE A 123 6.39 -12.12 3.43
CA ILE A 123 7.78 -12.52 3.54
C ILE A 123 8.43 -12.30 2.19
N ALA A 124 9.47 -11.46 2.13
CA ALA A 124 10.11 -11.06 0.89
C ALA A 124 10.67 -12.28 0.14
N GLY A 125 10.17 -12.50 -1.08
CA GLY A 125 10.60 -13.60 -1.94
C GLY A 125 10.13 -15.00 -1.51
N ASP A 126 9.13 -15.12 -0.63
CA ASP A 126 8.61 -16.41 -0.19
C ASP A 126 8.07 -17.25 -1.36
N GLY A 127 8.67 -18.43 -1.56
CA GLY A 127 8.36 -19.34 -2.67
C GLY A 127 8.72 -18.84 -4.07
N VAL A 128 9.25 -17.62 -4.22
CA VAL A 128 9.55 -16.99 -5.52
C VAL A 128 11.01 -16.53 -5.69
N GLY A 129 11.76 -16.42 -4.58
CA GLY A 129 13.17 -16.05 -4.59
C GLY A 129 13.45 -14.54 -4.69
N PRO A 130 14.74 -14.16 -4.69
CA PRO A 130 15.15 -12.77 -4.85
C PRO A 130 14.93 -12.30 -6.29
N GLY A 131 14.70 -11.01 -6.49
CA GLY A 131 14.50 -10.43 -7.82
C GLY A 131 14.03 -8.99 -7.78
N ALA A 132 13.90 -8.39 -8.97
CA ALA A 132 13.22 -7.11 -9.14
C ALA A 132 11.73 -7.37 -9.38
N TRP A 133 10.95 -7.29 -8.30
CA TRP A 133 9.50 -7.51 -8.34
C TRP A 133 8.77 -6.17 -8.45
N MET A 134 7.99 -5.99 -9.52
CA MET A 134 7.28 -4.75 -9.76
C MET A 134 6.10 -4.58 -8.80
N TYR A 135 5.83 -3.33 -8.44
CA TYR A 135 4.54 -2.89 -7.93
C TYR A 135 4.03 -1.79 -8.84
N HIS A 136 2.74 -1.82 -9.19
CA HIS A 136 2.17 -0.84 -10.12
C HIS A 136 0.66 -0.73 -9.98
N CYS A 137 0.10 0.33 -10.57
CA CYS A 137 -1.32 0.38 -10.86
C CYS A 137 -1.64 -0.64 -11.97
N HIS A 138 -2.72 -1.42 -11.85
CA HIS A 138 -3.11 -2.37 -12.89
C HIS A 138 -4.14 -1.81 -13.88
N VAL A 139 -4.52 -0.53 -13.75
CA VAL A 139 -5.23 0.18 -14.82
C VAL A 139 -4.22 0.43 -15.94
N GLN A 140 -4.43 -0.14 -17.12
CA GLN A 140 -3.40 -0.25 -18.16
C GLN A 140 -2.83 1.08 -18.67
N SER A 141 -3.62 2.16 -18.61
CA SER A 141 -3.19 3.50 -19.04
C SER A 141 -2.52 4.32 -17.93
N HIS A 142 -2.49 3.80 -16.70
CA HIS A 142 -1.91 4.47 -15.54
C HIS A 142 -0.42 4.16 -15.38
#